data_AF-A0A7S1ZUG8-F1
#
_entry.id   AF-A0A7S1ZUG8-F1
#
_cell.length_a   1.000
_cell.length_b   1.000
_cell.length_c   1.000
_cell.angle_alpha   90.00
_cell.angle_beta   90.00
_cell.angle_gamma   90.00
#
_symmetry.space_group_name_H-M   'P 1'
#
loop_
_entity.id
_entity.type
_entity.pdbx_description
1 polymer ?
#
loop_
_entity_poly.entity_id
_entity_poly.type
_entity_poly.pdbx_seq_one_letter_code
_entity_poly.pdbx_strand_id
1 'polypeptide(L)'
;SRLPCEETEARRHVNFDSVVVREYGMILGDHPCCRFGLPVTLDWDYFEYDPLLVNDYEFHHSLRRPVKKLRLHSSKRKKLIDMAETSQKDLVACRKMLNRIQRRRSLTLALDAYAPLETAMESAIRKFKRALVGDHWKKEKHLYRRSSI
;
A
#
# COMPACT_ATOMS: atom_id res chain seq x y z
N SER A 1 -16.09 7.27 41.37
CA SER A 1 -15.97 5.84 41.73
C SER A 1 -16.16 5.01 40.47
N ARG A 2 -15.11 4.36 39.97
CA ARG A 2 -15.26 3.39 38.88
C ARG A 2 -15.66 2.06 39.52
N LEU A 3 -16.82 1.53 39.16
CA LEU A 3 -17.28 0.24 39.66
C LEU A 3 -16.36 -0.87 39.10
N PRO A 4 -16.09 -1.93 39.89
CA PRO A 4 -15.35 -3.07 39.38
C PRO A 4 -16.19 -3.76 38.30
N CYS A 5 -15.59 -3.97 37.13
CA CYS A 5 -16.16 -4.87 36.13
C CYS A 5 -15.96 -6.29 36.68
N GLU A 6 -17.02 -6.95 37.10
CA GLU A 6 -16.95 -8.37 37.48
C GLU A 6 -16.55 -9.19 36.23
N GLU A 7 -15.33 -9.73 36.24
CA GLU A 7 -14.87 -10.68 35.24
C GLU A 7 -15.60 -12.00 35.45
N THR A 8 -16.74 -12.16 34.78
CA THR A 8 -17.30 -13.49 34.53
C THR A 8 -16.41 -14.20 33.52
N GLU A 9 -16.00 -15.44 33.81
CA GLU A 9 -15.23 -16.32 32.91
C GLU A 9 -16.07 -16.79 31.69
N ALA A 10 -16.89 -15.91 31.13
CA ALA A 10 -17.58 -16.16 29.88
C ALA A 10 -16.51 -16.26 28.78
N ARG A 11 -16.37 -17.47 28.20
CA ARG A 11 -15.53 -17.68 27.02
C ARG A 11 -15.92 -16.63 25.97
N ARG A 12 -15.03 -15.69 25.70
CA ARG A 12 -15.25 -14.64 24.71
C ARG A 12 -15.16 -15.28 23.35
N HIS A 13 -16.29 -15.40 22.66
CA HIS A 13 -16.36 -15.91 21.30
C HIS A 13 -16.47 -14.74 20.33
N VAL A 14 -15.70 -14.80 19.25
CA VAL A 14 -15.79 -13.87 18.12
C VAL A 14 -16.65 -14.53 17.06
N ASN A 15 -17.74 -13.86 16.69
CA ASN A 15 -18.62 -14.29 15.61
C ASN A 15 -18.63 -13.22 14.52
N PHE A 16 -18.81 -13.67 13.27
CA PHE A 16 -19.02 -12.79 12.13
C PHE A 16 -20.50 -12.88 11.72
N ASP A 17 -21.13 -11.73 11.53
CA ASP A 17 -22.57 -11.64 11.28
C ASP A 17 -22.87 -11.41 9.79
N SER A 18 -22.42 -10.27 9.26
CA SER A 18 -22.70 -9.86 7.88
C SER A 18 -21.45 -9.63 7.04
N VAL A 19 -21.58 -9.83 5.73
CA VAL A 19 -20.60 -9.51 4.69
C VAL A 19 -21.13 -8.38 3.84
N VAL A 20 -20.26 -7.42 3.52
CA VAL A 20 -20.54 -6.34 2.57
C VAL A 20 -19.69 -6.55 1.33
N VAL A 21 -20.33 -6.60 0.17
CA VAL A 21 -19.66 -6.81 -1.12
C VAL A 21 -19.51 -5.46 -1.82
N ARG A 22 -18.32 -5.22 -2.40
CA ARG A 22 -18.01 -4.02 -3.17
C ARG A 22 -17.51 -4.37 -4.56
N GLU A 23 -18.05 -3.70 -5.55
CA GLU A 23 -17.58 -3.76 -6.94
C GLU A 23 -16.84 -2.49 -7.30
N TYR A 24 -15.59 -2.66 -7.73
CA TYR A 24 -14.73 -1.55 -8.15
C TYR A 24 -14.59 -1.57 -9.67
N GLY A 25 -14.57 -0.38 -10.26
CA GLY A 25 -14.20 -0.20 -11.66
C GLY A 25 -12.79 -0.72 -11.94
N MET A 26 -12.51 -1.10 -13.18
CA MET A 26 -11.16 -1.46 -13.62
C MET A 26 -10.53 -0.29 -14.37
N ILE A 27 -9.41 0.20 -13.88
CA ILE A 27 -8.66 1.33 -14.47
C ILE A 27 -7.23 0.92 -14.84
N LEU A 28 -6.52 1.80 -15.56
CA LEU A 28 -5.10 1.61 -15.87
C LEU A 28 -4.27 1.72 -14.59
N GLY A 29 -3.32 0.79 -14.41
CA GLY A 29 -2.45 0.74 -13.25
C GLY A 29 -1.01 1.19 -13.52
N ASP A 30 -0.13 0.94 -12.55
CA ASP A 30 1.28 1.33 -12.60
C ASP A 30 2.26 0.18 -12.25
N HIS A 31 1.74 -1.05 -12.14
CA HIS A 31 2.50 -2.22 -11.70
C HIS A 31 3.71 -2.54 -12.62
N PRO A 32 4.96 -2.42 -12.15
CA PRO A 32 6.15 -2.46 -13.00
C PRO A 32 6.50 -3.85 -13.52
N CYS A 33 6.10 -4.95 -12.85
CA CYS A 33 6.44 -6.31 -13.31
C CYS A 33 5.59 -6.78 -14.52
N CYS A 34 4.78 -5.91 -15.10
CA CYS A 34 4.03 -6.24 -16.30
C CYS A 34 4.94 -6.26 -17.52
N ARG A 35 5.29 -7.47 -17.99
CA ARG A 35 6.14 -7.65 -19.19
C ARG A 35 5.42 -7.31 -20.50
N PHE A 36 4.12 -7.57 -20.58
CA PHE A 36 3.34 -7.41 -21.81
C PHE A 36 2.05 -6.62 -21.56
N GLY A 37 1.73 -5.67 -22.44
CA GLY A 37 0.54 -4.84 -22.34
C GLY A 37 0.61 -3.81 -21.21
N LEU A 38 -0.52 -3.15 -20.93
CA LEU A 38 -0.65 -2.24 -19.80
C LEU A 38 -1.19 -3.00 -18.57
N PRO A 39 -0.77 -2.63 -17.36
CA PRO A 39 -1.38 -3.08 -16.11
C PRO A 39 -2.78 -2.50 -15.98
N VAL A 40 -3.62 -3.23 -15.27
CA VAL A 40 -4.94 -2.80 -14.82
C VAL A 40 -4.97 -2.92 -13.31
N THR A 41 -5.74 -2.06 -12.66
CA THR A 41 -5.97 -2.04 -11.21
C THR A 41 -7.44 -1.75 -10.92
N LEU A 42 -7.84 -1.90 -9.67
CA LEU A 42 -9.14 -1.45 -9.20
C LEU A 42 -9.12 0.07 -9.04
N ASP A 43 -10.25 0.70 -9.35
CA ASP A 43 -10.50 2.09 -9.07
C ASP A 43 -10.69 2.34 -7.57
N TRP A 44 -10.72 3.60 -7.17
CA TRP A 44 -11.06 4.01 -5.81
C TRP A 44 -12.58 4.06 -5.60
N ASP A 45 -13.33 4.37 -6.65
CA ASP A 45 -14.77 4.42 -6.62
C ASP A 45 -15.37 3.00 -6.67
N TYR A 46 -16.42 2.78 -5.87
CA TYR A 46 -17.07 1.48 -5.75
C TYR A 46 -18.58 1.58 -5.67
N PHE A 47 -19.22 0.52 -6.13
CA PHE A 47 -20.62 0.22 -5.85
C PHE A 47 -20.67 -0.77 -4.70
N GLU A 48 -21.39 -0.41 -3.64
CA GLU A 48 -21.58 -1.26 -2.46
C GLU A 48 -22.96 -1.91 -2.52
N TYR A 49 -22.99 -3.22 -2.25
CA TYR A 49 -24.24 -4.00 -2.19
C TYR A 49 -24.76 -4.05 -0.76
N ASP A 50 -26.05 -4.37 -0.64
CA ASP A 50 -26.68 -4.57 0.66
C ASP A 50 -25.96 -5.67 1.47
N PRO A 51 -25.85 -5.52 2.80
CA PRO A 51 -25.23 -6.52 3.66
C PRO A 51 -25.94 -7.88 3.56
N LEU A 52 -25.16 -8.95 3.45
CA LEU A 52 -25.63 -10.33 3.43
C LEU A 52 -25.19 -11.05 4.69
N LEU A 53 -25.99 -11.99 5.21
CA LEU A 53 -25.53 -12.84 6.30
C LEU A 53 -24.36 -13.71 5.83
N VAL A 54 -23.35 -13.90 6.70
CA VAL A 54 -22.14 -14.68 6.38
C VAL A 54 -22.51 -16.09 5.93
N ASN A 55 -23.46 -16.74 6.60
CA ASN A 55 -23.88 -18.10 6.26
C ASN A 55 -24.53 -18.19 4.88
N ASP A 56 -25.36 -17.20 4.52
CA ASP A 56 -26.02 -17.15 3.21
C ASP A 56 -24.99 -16.93 2.11
N TYR A 57 -24.03 -16.03 2.34
CA TYR A 57 -22.92 -15.81 1.41
C TYR A 57 -22.11 -17.09 1.19
N GLU A 58 -21.67 -17.76 2.25
CA GLU A 58 -20.86 -18.98 2.16
C GLU A 58 -21.63 -20.15 1.51
N PHE A 59 -22.94 -20.26 1.76
CA PHE A 59 -23.79 -21.29 1.15
C PHE A 59 -23.89 -21.13 -0.38
N HIS A 60 -23.99 -19.90 -0.86
CA HIS A 60 -24.08 -19.59 -2.28
C HIS A 60 -22.70 -19.37 -2.94
N HIS A 61 -21.61 -19.32 -2.17
CA HIS A 61 -20.30 -19.01 -2.72
C HIS A 61 -19.75 -20.17 -3.56
N SER A 62 -19.26 -19.84 -4.76
CA SER A 62 -18.57 -20.82 -5.61
C SER A 62 -17.28 -21.34 -4.95
N LEU A 63 -16.83 -22.53 -5.34
CA LEU A 63 -15.56 -23.08 -4.89
C LEU A 63 -14.40 -22.08 -5.06
N ARG A 64 -13.49 -22.06 -4.08
CA ARG A 64 -12.30 -21.20 -4.10
C ARG A 64 -11.53 -21.37 -5.40
N ARG A 65 -11.25 -20.23 -6.06
CA ARG A 65 -10.52 -20.23 -7.34
C ARG A 65 -9.08 -20.72 -7.11
N PRO A 66 -8.55 -21.62 -7.95
CA PRO A 66 -7.14 -21.99 -7.88
C PRO A 66 -6.26 -20.77 -8.16
N VAL A 67 -5.11 -20.68 -7.51
CA VAL A 67 -4.18 -19.53 -7.60
C VAL A 67 -3.83 -19.16 -9.05
N LYS A 68 -3.73 -20.17 -9.93
CA LYS A 68 -3.47 -19.96 -11.37
C LYS A 68 -4.55 -19.11 -12.06
N LYS A 69 -5.81 -19.19 -11.62
CA LYS A 69 -6.94 -18.40 -12.14
C LYS A 69 -7.03 -17.00 -11.52
N LEU A 70 -6.28 -16.72 -10.45
CA LEU A 70 -6.19 -15.37 -9.86
C LEU A 70 -5.26 -14.44 -10.66
N ARG A 71 -4.39 -15.01 -11.52
CA ARG A 71 -3.51 -14.22 -12.39
C ARG A 71 -4.22 -13.88 -13.70
N LEU A 72 -4.31 -12.58 -13.98
CA LEU A 72 -4.92 -12.08 -15.20
C LEU A 72 -3.92 -12.09 -16.37
N HIS A 73 -4.21 -12.86 -17.42
CA HIS A 73 -3.36 -12.95 -18.60
C HIS A 73 -3.35 -11.63 -19.41
N SER A 74 -2.25 -11.35 -20.12
CA SER A 74 -2.07 -10.11 -20.90
C SER A 74 -3.20 -9.89 -21.91
N SER A 75 -3.60 -10.94 -22.63
CA SER A 75 -4.70 -10.88 -23.60
C SER A 75 -6.03 -10.53 -22.94
N LYS A 76 -6.29 -11.04 -21.74
CA LYS A 76 -7.53 -10.75 -21.01
C LYS A 76 -7.54 -9.30 -20.50
N ARG A 77 -6.40 -8.79 -20.04
CA ARG A 77 -6.25 -7.36 -19.71
C ARG A 77 -6.50 -6.46 -20.90
N LYS A 78 -5.94 -6.79 -22.06
CA LYS A 78 -6.16 -6.01 -23.29
C LYS A 78 -7.65 -5.95 -23.62
N LYS A 79 -8.35 -7.10 -23.60
CA LYS A 79 -9.81 -7.14 -23.79
C LYS A 79 -10.57 -6.24 -22.79
N LEU A 80 -10.17 -6.24 -21.52
CA LEU A 80 -10.82 -5.40 -20.50
C LEU A 80 -10.59 -3.92 -20.76
N ILE A 81 -9.38 -3.53 -21.16
CA ILE A 81 -9.07 -2.14 -21.55
C ILE A 81 -9.85 -1.74 -22.81
N ASP A 82 -9.93 -2.62 -23.80
CA ASP A 82 -10.67 -2.39 -25.04
C ASP A 82 -12.19 -2.24 -24.75
N MET A 83 -12.74 -3.03 -23.81
CA MET A 83 -14.13 -2.94 -23.36
C MET A 83 -14.42 -1.69 -22.52
N ALA A 84 -13.43 -1.16 -21.81
CA ALA A 84 -13.57 0.02 -20.96
C ALA A 84 -13.47 1.35 -21.75
N GLU A 85 -13.46 1.29 -23.09
CA GLU A 85 -13.43 2.43 -24.01
C GLU A 85 -12.38 3.50 -23.65
N THR A 86 -11.23 3.07 -23.12
CA THR A 86 -10.22 3.99 -22.61
C THR A 86 -9.60 4.82 -23.73
N SER A 87 -9.44 6.13 -23.49
CA SER A 87 -8.87 7.05 -24.48
C SER A 87 -7.45 6.64 -24.89
N GLN A 88 -7.16 6.70 -26.19
CA GLN A 88 -5.81 6.41 -26.71
C GLN A 88 -4.74 7.30 -26.06
N LYS A 89 -5.09 8.55 -25.71
CA LYS A 89 -4.17 9.47 -25.01
C LYS A 89 -3.75 8.90 -23.64
N ASP A 90 -4.68 8.30 -22.91
CA ASP A 90 -4.43 7.75 -21.58
C ASP A 90 -3.60 6.47 -21.65
N LEU A 91 -3.83 5.64 -22.68
CA LEU A 91 -3.02 4.45 -22.95
C LEU A 91 -1.56 4.82 -23.21
N VAL A 92 -1.32 5.86 -24.02
CA VAL A 92 0.03 6.37 -24.31
C VAL A 92 0.67 6.98 -23.07
N ALA A 93 -0.07 7.77 -22.30
CA ALA A 93 0.40 8.37 -21.05
C ALA A 93 0.79 7.30 -20.02
N CYS A 94 -0.07 6.29 -19.82
CA CYS A 94 0.20 5.17 -18.92
C CYS A 94 1.41 4.36 -19.37
N ARG A 95 1.57 4.09 -20.66
CA ARG A 95 2.76 3.42 -21.19
C ARG A 95 4.03 4.20 -20.85
N LYS A 96 4.02 5.51 -21.05
CA LYS A 96 5.17 6.39 -20.77
C LYS A 96 5.50 6.40 -19.28
N MET A 97 4.49 6.47 -18.42
CA MET A 97 4.67 6.40 -16.97
C MET A 97 5.24 5.05 -16.54
N LEU A 98 4.68 3.95 -17.04
CA LEU A 98 5.12 2.60 -16.74
C LEU A 98 6.59 2.38 -17.12
N ASN A 99 7.02 2.84 -18.30
CA ASN A 99 8.42 2.73 -18.72
C ASN A 99 9.37 3.45 -17.73
N ARG A 100 8.95 4.60 -17.18
CA ARG A 100 9.72 5.32 -16.15
C ARG A 100 9.81 4.50 -14.86
N ILE A 101 8.70 3.93 -14.40
CA ILE A 101 8.65 3.11 -13.18
C ILE A 101 9.51 1.86 -13.36
N GLN A 102 9.41 1.17 -14.50
CA GLN A 102 10.24 0.00 -14.81
C GLN A 102 11.73 0.33 -14.80
N ARG A 103 12.13 1.45 -15.43
CA ARG A 103 13.51 1.90 -15.42
C ARG A 103 14.00 2.25 -14.01
N ARG A 104 13.17 2.91 -13.20
CA ARG A 104 13.51 3.19 -11.80
C ARG A 104 13.69 1.89 -11.02
N ARG A 105 12.75 0.94 -11.14
CA ARG A 105 12.83 -0.35 -10.46
C ARG A 105 14.04 -1.16 -10.89
N SER A 106 14.41 -1.16 -12.18
CA SER A 106 15.62 -1.85 -12.63
C SER A 106 16.88 -1.23 -12.03
N LEU A 107 16.94 0.10 -11.91
CA LEU A 107 18.06 0.78 -11.26
C LEU A 107 18.11 0.49 -9.76
N THR A 108 16.98 0.57 -9.06
CA THR A 108 16.91 0.21 -7.63
C THR A 108 17.36 -1.22 -7.39
N LEU A 109 16.90 -2.18 -8.18
CA LEU A 109 17.34 -3.57 -8.06
C LEU A 109 18.82 -3.76 -8.36
N ALA A 110 19.38 -3.02 -9.32
CA ALA A 110 20.82 -3.08 -9.62
C ALA A 110 21.68 -2.46 -8.49
N LEU A 111 21.16 -1.45 -7.80
CA LEU A 111 21.83 -0.77 -6.69
C LEU A 111 21.57 -1.42 -5.32
N ASP A 112 20.58 -2.31 -5.20
CA ASP A 112 20.17 -2.94 -3.93
C ASP A 112 21.33 -3.67 -3.24
N ALA A 113 22.25 -4.26 -4.03
CA ALA A 113 23.48 -4.86 -3.51
C ALA A 113 24.36 -3.89 -2.70
N TYR A 114 24.26 -2.58 -2.98
CA TYR A 114 25.00 -1.52 -2.31
C TYR A 114 24.17 -0.77 -1.25
N ALA A 115 22.89 -1.11 -1.08
CA ALA A 115 22.01 -0.45 -0.10
C ALA A 115 22.53 -0.52 1.35
N PRO A 116 23.15 -1.63 1.83
CA PRO A 116 23.75 -1.67 3.17
C PRO A 116 24.89 -0.67 3.35
N LEU A 117 25.70 -0.45 2.31
CA LEU A 117 26.80 0.51 2.34
C LEU A 117 26.25 1.94 2.35
N GLU A 118 25.30 2.24 1.47
CA GLU A 118 24.64 3.54 1.40
C GLU A 118 23.99 3.93 2.75
N THR A 119 23.24 3.00 3.36
CA THR A 119 22.59 3.24 4.66
C THR A 119 23.60 3.44 5.80
N ALA A 120 24.74 2.74 5.78
CA ALA A 120 25.82 2.95 6.73
C ALA A 120 26.46 4.34 6.55
N MET A 121 26.74 4.74 5.30
CA MET A 121 27.29 6.06 4.98
C MET A 121 26.33 7.19 5.36
N GLU A 122 25.03 7.07 5.04
CA GLU A 122 24.02 8.04 5.46
C GLU A 122 23.97 8.18 6.99
N SER A 123 24.07 7.06 7.71
CA SER A 123 24.07 7.07 9.16
C SER A 123 25.31 7.77 9.72
N ALA A 124 26.47 7.58 9.11
CA ALA A 124 27.70 8.30 9.45
C ALA A 124 27.56 9.79 9.18
N ILE A 125 27.04 10.20 8.01
CA ILE A 125 26.77 11.60 7.66
C ILE A 125 25.79 12.24 8.65
N ARG A 126 24.70 11.55 9.01
CA ARG A 126 23.73 12.05 9.99
C ARG A 126 24.37 12.25 11.37
N LYS A 127 25.24 11.34 11.81
CA LYS A 127 25.99 11.50 13.07
C LYS A 127 26.97 12.67 12.99
N PHE A 128 27.70 12.81 11.88
CA PHE A 128 28.58 13.96 11.63
C PHE A 128 27.82 15.28 11.64
N LYS A 129 26.67 15.35 10.96
CA LYS A 129 25.83 16.54 10.93
C LYS A 129 25.31 16.90 12.33
N ARG A 130 24.89 15.92 13.15
CA ARG A 130 24.50 16.16 14.55
C ARG A 130 25.66 16.68 15.39
N ALA A 131 26.87 16.15 15.18
CA ALA A 131 28.07 16.60 15.89
C ALA A 131 28.46 18.03 15.51
N LEU A 132 28.34 18.40 14.22
CA LEU A 132 28.69 19.73 13.71
C LEU A 132 27.65 20.81 14.01
N VAL A 133 26.35 20.49 13.90
CA VAL A 133 25.28 21.47 14.16
C VAL A 133 25.15 21.77 15.65
N GLY A 134 25.61 20.86 16.52
CA GLY A 134 25.49 20.99 17.97
C GLY A 134 24.03 20.99 18.41
N ASP A 135 23.77 20.51 19.62
CA ASP A 135 22.42 20.55 20.19
C ASP A 135 22.03 22.01 20.45
N HIS A 136 21.29 22.63 19.53
CA HIS A 136 20.85 24.03 19.69
C HIS A 136 20.09 24.26 21.01
N TRP A 137 19.34 23.27 21.48
CA TRP A 137 18.62 23.27 22.75
C TRP A 137 19.54 23.27 24.00
N LYS A 138 20.81 22.85 23.89
CA LYS A 138 21.78 22.95 25.00
C LYS A 138 22.29 24.37 25.22
N LYS A 139 22.18 25.27 24.23
CA LYS A 139 22.55 26.68 24.38
C LYS A 139 21.55 27.47 25.24
N GLU A 140 20.27 27.08 25.26
CA GLU A 140 19.24 27.74 26.09
C GLU A 140 19.42 27.52 27.61
N LYS A 141 19.93 26.36 28.06
CA LYS A 141 20.14 26.08 29.49
C LYS A 141 21.20 26.99 30.14
N HIS A 142 22.12 27.56 29.37
CA HIS A 142 23.13 28.49 29.89
C HIS A 142 22.63 29.92 30.07
N LEU A 143 21.54 30.33 29.39
CA LEU A 143 20.96 31.67 29.58
C LEU A 143 20.19 31.78 30.91
N TYR A 144 19.42 30.76 31.30
CA TYR A 144 18.63 30.79 32.54
C TYR A 144 19.47 30.64 33.83
N ARG A 145 20.71 30.14 33.75
CA ARG A 145 21.60 29.99 34.92
C ARG A 145 22.35 31.28 35.27
N ARG A 146 22.35 32.28 34.38
CA ARG A 146 23.10 33.53 34.52
C ARG A 146 22.22 34.74 34.89
N SER A 147 20.89 34.54 34.94
CA SER A 147 19.87 35.54 35.28
C SER A 147 19.26 35.34 36.68
N SER A 148 19.85 34.48 37.52
CA SER A 148 19.39 34.18 38.89
C SER A 148 20.43 34.51 39.98
N ILE A 149 21.28 35.52 39.75
CA ILE A 149 22.12 36.14 40.78
C ILE A 149 21.80 37.63 40.80
#